data_AF-A0A8S9JIE5-F1
#
_entry.id   AF-A0A8S9JIE5-F1
#
_cell.length_a   1.000
_cell.length_b   1.000
_cell.length_c   1.000
_cell.angle_alpha   90.00
_cell.angle_beta   90.00
_cell.angle_gamma   90.00
#
_symmetry.space_group_name_H-M   'P 1'
#
loop_
_entity.id
_entity.type
_entity.pdbx_description
1 polymer ?
#
loop_
_entity_poly.entity_id
_entity_poly.type
_entity_poly.pdbx_seq_one_letter_code
_entity_poly.pdbx_strand_id
1 'polypeptide(L)'
;MVDLLGRSGLLEEAEQFIHNMPVKPDDVIWKLLLGACRMHGNVEMGKRVANILMEMVPQDSGAYVALSNMYASQGNWSEVSEMRLRMKEMDIRKDPGCSWIDVDGVLHEFLVEDDSHPRAKDINSKLVEISEKLRLISKVYERKITVRDRKHFHHFQDGSCSCMDYW
;
A
#
# COMPACT_ATOMS: atom_id res chain seq x y z
N MET A 1 -14.24 -1.85 18.74
CA MET A 1 -15.50 -1.16 18.38
C MET A 1 -15.32 -0.26 17.17
N VAL A 2 -14.38 0.71 17.22
CA VAL A 2 -14.07 1.60 16.07
C VAL A 2 -13.77 0.82 14.79
N ASP A 3 -12.90 -0.21 14.83
CA ASP A 3 -12.60 -1.03 13.65
C ASP A 3 -13.85 -1.71 13.06
N LEU A 4 -14.75 -2.21 13.92
CA LEU A 4 -16.00 -2.85 13.49
C LEU A 4 -16.92 -1.85 12.78
N LEU A 5 -17.23 -0.73 13.44
CA LEU A 5 -18.09 0.33 12.88
C LEU A 5 -17.50 0.89 11.58
N GLY A 6 -16.19 1.16 11.59
CA GLY A 6 -15.47 1.67 10.44
C GLY A 6 -15.54 0.74 9.23
N ARG A 7 -15.28 -0.57 9.41
CA ARG A 7 -15.40 -1.55 8.31
C ARG A 7 -16.82 -1.70 7.80
N SER A 8 -17.83 -1.53 8.67
CA SER A 8 -19.25 -1.53 8.29
C SER A 8 -19.72 -0.26 7.59
N GLY A 9 -18.89 0.78 7.47
CA GLY A 9 -19.25 2.04 6.82
C GLY A 9 -19.98 3.04 7.73
N LEU A 10 -20.10 2.70 9.02
CA LEU A 10 -20.70 3.53 10.07
C LEU A 10 -19.65 4.50 10.63
N LEU A 11 -19.17 5.40 9.76
CA LEU A 11 -18.03 6.27 10.06
C LEU A 11 -18.38 7.33 11.11
N GLU A 12 -19.57 7.91 11.02
CA GLU A 12 -20.07 8.90 11.97
C GLU A 12 -20.25 8.29 13.37
N GLU A 13 -20.81 7.08 13.45
CA GLU A 13 -20.92 6.36 14.72
C GLU A 13 -19.53 6.00 15.28
N ALA A 14 -18.58 5.65 14.41
CA ALA A 14 -17.20 5.39 14.83
C ALA A 14 -16.52 6.64 15.40
N GLU A 15 -16.67 7.81 14.76
CA GLU A 15 -16.14 9.10 15.23
C GLU A 15 -16.81 9.51 16.55
N GLN A 16 -18.15 9.38 16.67
CA GLN A 16 -18.86 9.65 17.91
C GLN A 16 -18.42 8.72 19.05
N PHE A 17 -18.19 7.44 18.77
CA PHE A 17 -17.69 6.49 19.76
C PHE A 17 -16.33 6.92 20.31
N ILE A 18 -15.44 7.43 19.45
CA ILE A 18 -14.13 7.96 19.85
C ILE A 18 -14.27 9.18 20.75
N HIS A 19 -15.15 10.13 20.40
CA HIS A 19 -15.38 11.33 21.19
C HIS A 19 -16.01 11.05 22.56
N ASN A 20 -16.83 10.00 22.67
CA ASN A 20 -17.49 9.61 23.91
C ASN A 20 -16.64 8.67 24.79
N MET A 21 -15.39 8.38 24.42
CA MET A 21 -14.53 7.53 25.25
C MET A 21 -14.22 8.22 26.58
N PRO A 22 -14.27 7.50 27.71
CA PRO A 22 -13.88 8.03 29.02
C PRO A 22 -12.36 8.23 29.15
N VAL A 23 -11.60 7.78 28.15
CA VAL A 23 -10.14 7.84 28.08
C VAL A 23 -9.72 8.56 26.81
N LYS A 24 -8.58 9.25 26.86
CA LYS A 24 -8.01 9.91 25.68
C LYS A 24 -7.69 8.84 24.61
N PRO A 25 -8.22 8.95 23.40
CA PRO A 25 -7.89 8.02 22.32
C PRO A 25 -6.41 8.11 21.96
N ASP A 26 -5.79 6.95 21.72
CA ASP A 26 -4.43 6.84 21.22
C ASP A 26 -4.38 6.93 19.69
N ASP A 27 -3.17 6.90 19.12
CA ASP A 27 -2.95 6.97 17.68
C ASP A 27 -3.51 5.75 16.95
N VAL A 28 -3.53 4.58 17.59
CA VAL A 28 -4.08 3.33 17.02
C VAL A 28 -5.57 3.50 16.71
N ILE A 29 -6.34 4.09 17.63
CA ILE A 29 -7.77 4.32 17.43
C ILE A 29 -8.04 5.24 16.23
N TRP A 30 -7.30 6.34 16.12
CA TRP A 30 -7.43 7.27 14.99
C TRP A 30 -6.98 6.65 13.68
N LYS A 31 -5.94 5.81 13.68
CA LYS A 31 -5.48 5.05 12.50
C LYS A 31 -6.55 4.09 11.98
N LEU A 32 -7.30 3.44 12.88
CA LEU A 32 -8.42 2.57 12.50
C LEU A 32 -9.52 3.36 11.79
N LEU A 33 -9.90 4.53 12.33
CA LEU A 33 -10.89 5.39 11.69
C LEU A 33 -10.39 5.93 10.33
N LEU A 34 -9.12 6.36 10.24
CA LEU A 34 -8.53 6.81 8.98
C LEU A 34 -8.53 5.72 7.91
N GLY A 35 -8.19 4.48 8.31
CA GLY A 35 -8.25 3.31 7.43
C GLY A 35 -9.65 3.05 6.89
N ALA A 36 -10.68 3.20 7.74
CA ALA A 36 -12.08 3.11 7.35
C ALA A 36 -12.50 4.24 6.40
N CYS A 37 -12.11 5.49 6.69
CA CYS A 37 -12.37 6.63 5.81
C CYS A 37 -11.80 6.39 4.41
N ARG A 38 -10.57 5.87 4.32
CA ARG A 38 -9.94 5.49 3.06
C ARG A 38 -10.71 4.39 2.33
N MET A 39 -11.17 3.38 3.05
CA MET A 39 -11.91 2.25 2.47
C MET A 39 -13.23 2.70 1.85
N HIS A 40 -13.95 3.61 2.50
CA HIS A 40 -15.26 4.10 2.06
C HIS A 40 -15.20 5.40 1.24
N GLY A 41 -13.99 5.91 0.96
CA GLY A 41 -13.80 7.12 0.15
C GLY A 41 -14.26 8.43 0.82
N ASN A 42 -14.46 8.46 2.14
CA ASN A 42 -14.88 9.66 2.87
C ASN A 42 -13.65 10.57 3.13
N VAL A 43 -13.33 11.42 2.15
CA VAL A 43 -12.15 12.30 2.19
C VAL A 43 -12.28 13.43 3.20
N GLU A 44 -13.48 13.95 3.41
CA GLU A 44 -13.72 15.03 4.38
C GLU A 44 -13.41 14.56 5.81
N MET A 45 -13.91 13.39 6.21
CA MET A 45 -13.56 12.81 7.52
C MET A 45 -12.10 12.36 7.55
N GLY A 46 -11.61 11.75 6.47
CA GLY A 46 -10.21 11.35 6.35
C GLY A 46 -9.24 12.50 6.58
N LYS A 47 -9.52 13.69 6.05
CA LYS A 47 -8.73 14.91 6.26
C LYS A 47 -8.68 15.33 7.72
N ARG A 48 -9.83 15.35 8.41
CA ARG A 48 -9.89 15.69 9.84
C ARG A 48 -9.07 14.72 10.69
N VAL A 49 -9.29 13.42 10.50
CA VAL A 49 -8.61 12.37 11.26
C VAL A 49 -7.11 12.35 10.97
N ALA A 50 -6.72 12.53 9.71
CA ALA A 50 -5.31 12.60 9.33
C ALA A 50 -4.62 13.80 9.98
N ASN A 51 -5.25 14.98 10.04
CA ASN A 51 -4.68 16.14 10.72
C ASN A 51 -4.46 15.89 12.22
N ILE A 52 -5.41 15.23 12.91
CA ILE A 52 -5.24 14.82 14.32
C ILE A 52 -4.02 13.90 14.46
N LEU A 53 -3.85 12.92 13.58
CA LEU A 53 -2.69 12.02 13.60
C LEU A 53 -1.38 12.74 13.30
N MET A 54 -1.37 13.71 12.40
CA MET A 54 -0.18 14.52 12.09
C MET A 54 0.22 15.41 13.28
N GLU A 55 -0.73 15.83 14.11
CA GLU A 55 -0.44 16.55 15.35
C GLU A 55 0.04 15.61 16.48
N MET A 56 -0.56 14.41 16.58
CA MET A 56 -0.23 13.44 17.62
C MET A 56 1.10 12.71 17.36
N VAL A 57 1.33 12.28 16.12
CA VAL A 57 2.47 11.46 15.71
C VAL A 57 3.00 11.98 14.36
N PRO A 58 3.60 13.19 14.34
CA PRO A 58 4.02 13.86 13.09
C PRO A 58 5.02 13.08 12.26
N GLN A 59 5.79 12.17 12.89
CA GLN A 59 6.79 11.37 12.19
C GLN A 59 6.23 10.08 11.58
N ASP A 60 4.96 9.75 11.85
CA ASP A 60 4.33 8.57 11.27
C ASP A 60 3.87 8.85 9.83
N SER A 61 4.54 8.20 8.87
CA SER A 61 4.22 8.32 7.45
C SER A 61 2.81 7.83 7.09
N GLY A 62 2.21 6.97 7.93
CA GLY A 62 0.93 6.33 7.64
C GLY A 62 -0.21 7.31 7.37
N ALA A 63 -0.33 8.37 8.16
CA ALA A 63 -1.40 9.37 8.03
C ALA A 63 -1.26 10.20 6.74
N TYR A 64 -0.03 10.65 6.43
CA TYR A 64 0.28 11.41 5.22
C TYR A 64 0.03 10.58 3.96
N VAL A 65 0.49 9.33 3.94
CA VAL A 65 0.31 8.42 2.81
C VAL A 65 -1.17 8.08 2.61
N ALA A 66 -1.91 7.82 3.69
CA ALA A 66 -3.35 7.53 3.60
C ALA A 66 -4.13 8.71 3.00
N LEU A 67 -3.92 9.92 3.51
CA LEU A 67 -4.60 11.12 3.00
C LEU A 67 -4.19 11.44 1.55
N SER A 68 -2.90 11.35 1.24
CA SER A 68 -2.38 11.54 -0.13
C SER A 68 -3.03 10.58 -1.12
N ASN A 69 -3.17 9.30 -0.77
CA ASN A 69 -3.84 8.32 -1.62
C ASN A 69 -5.33 8.62 -1.81
N MET A 70 -5.99 9.12 -0.77
CA MET A 70 -7.40 9.55 -0.85
C MET A 70 -7.57 10.71 -1.83
N TYR A 71 -6.71 11.73 -1.76
CA TYR A 71 -6.70 12.83 -2.73
C TYR A 71 -6.39 12.37 -4.16
N ALA A 72 -5.42 11.46 -4.32
CA ALA A 72 -5.09 10.88 -5.62
C ALA A 72 -6.30 10.14 -6.23
N SER A 73 -7.07 9.41 -5.42
CA SER A 73 -8.28 8.71 -5.89
C SER A 73 -9.38 9.65 -6.42
N GLN A 74 -9.39 10.92 -5.97
CA GLN A 74 -10.29 11.96 -6.46
C GLN A 74 -9.68 12.82 -7.58
N GLY A 75 -8.46 12.52 -8.03
CA GLY A 75 -7.74 13.32 -9.03
C GLY A 75 -7.24 14.67 -8.51
N ASN A 76 -7.23 14.90 -7.19
CA ASN A 76 -6.74 16.15 -6.61
C ASN A 76 -5.21 16.13 -6.46
N TRP A 77 -4.52 16.30 -7.59
CA TRP A 77 -3.06 16.26 -7.65
C TRP A 77 -2.36 17.43 -6.94
N SER A 78 -3.08 18.53 -6.72
CA SER A 78 -2.57 19.69 -5.97
C SER A 78 -2.29 19.29 -4.51
N GLU A 79 -3.30 18.74 -3.83
CA GLU A 79 -3.15 18.30 -2.44
C GLU A 79 -2.16 17.13 -2.31
N VAL A 80 -2.11 16.23 -3.30
CA VAL A 80 -1.08 15.15 -3.33
C VAL A 80 0.33 15.74 -3.33
N SER A 81 0.54 16.77 -4.15
CA SER A 81 1.84 17.44 -4.27
C SER A 81 2.21 18.18 -2.98
N GLU A 82 1.24 18.85 -2.35
CA GLU A 82 1.42 19.49 -1.05
C GLU A 82 1.79 18.48 0.04
N MET A 83 1.07 17.36 0.13
CA MET A 83 1.39 16.31 1.11
C MET A 83 2.79 15.75 0.92
N ARG A 84 3.23 15.54 -0.32
CA ARG A 84 4.59 15.07 -0.62
C ARG A 84 5.65 16.10 -0.24
N LEU A 85 5.39 17.39 -0.49
CA LEU A 85 6.29 18.47 -0.08
C LEU A 85 6.44 18.50 1.44
N ARG A 86 5.31 18.44 2.17
CA ARG A 86 5.29 18.42 3.63
C ARG A 86 6.03 17.21 4.21
N MET A 87 5.84 16.03 3.63
CA MET A 87 6.60 14.83 4.01
C MET A 87 8.11 15.04 3.81
N LYS A 88 8.51 15.67 2.69
CA LYS A 88 9.92 15.95 2.40
C LYS A 88 10.52 16.97 3.37
N GLU A 89 9.80 18.04 3.69
CA GLU A 89 10.24 19.09 4.64
C GLU A 89 10.45 18.55 6.05
N MET A 90 9.64 17.57 6.45
CA MET A 90 9.71 16.92 7.76
C MET A 90 10.63 15.67 7.78
N ASP A 91 11.32 15.37 6.67
CA ASP A 91 12.10 14.14 6.42
C ASP A 91 11.32 12.84 6.75
N ILE A 92 10.00 12.87 6.56
CA ILE A 92 9.13 11.73 6.76
C ILE A 92 9.28 10.81 5.55
N ARG A 93 9.85 9.64 5.78
CA ARG A 93 10.00 8.60 4.77
C ARG A 93 8.92 7.55 4.97
N LYS A 94 8.33 7.12 3.86
CA LYS A 94 7.52 5.91 3.85
C LYS A 94 8.48 4.74 3.93
N ASP A 95 8.32 3.88 4.93
CA ASP A 95 9.06 2.62 4.95
C ASP A 95 8.74 1.84 3.67
N PRO A 96 9.73 1.55 2.83
CA PRO A 96 9.50 0.70 1.68
C PRO A 96 8.98 -0.65 2.16
N GLY A 97 8.04 -1.23 1.42
CA GLY A 97 7.63 -2.60 1.71
C GLY A 97 8.86 -3.50 1.66
N CYS A 98 9.08 -4.28 2.70
CA CYS A 98 10.13 -5.28 2.71
C CYS A 98 9.52 -6.68 2.77
N SER A 99 10.18 -7.62 2.11
CA SER A 99 10.00 -9.04 2.35
C SER A 99 11.37 -9.64 2.58
N TRP A 100 11.43 -10.75 3.32
CA TRP A 100 12.68 -11.33 3.74
C TRP A 100 12.54 -12.86 3.80
N ILE A 101 13.61 -13.57 3.46
CA ILE A 101 13.70 -15.03 3.64
C ILE A 101 15.01 -15.35 4.34
N ASP A 102 14.99 -16.43 5.11
CA ASP A 102 16.20 -17.04 5.69
C ASP A 102 16.55 -18.28 4.86
N VAL A 103 17.78 -18.31 4.34
CA VAL A 103 18.33 -19.49 3.65
C VAL A 103 19.67 -19.80 4.30
N ASP A 104 19.78 -20.97 4.92
CA ASP A 104 20.98 -21.46 5.58
C ASP A 104 21.56 -20.48 6.61
N GLY A 105 20.70 -19.75 7.33
CA GLY A 105 21.10 -18.77 8.34
C GLY A 105 21.54 -17.42 7.77
N VAL A 106 21.41 -17.22 6.46
CA VAL A 106 21.64 -15.94 5.79
C VAL A 106 20.31 -15.27 5.53
N LEU A 107 20.19 -14.05 6.03
CA LEU A 107 19.02 -13.25 5.80
C LEU A 107 19.09 -12.52 4.46
N HIS A 108 18.08 -12.75 3.62
CA HIS A 108 17.92 -12.12 2.32
C HIS A 108 16.72 -11.17 2.36
N GLU A 109 16.99 -9.87 2.42
CA GLU A 109 15.97 -8.81 2.37
C GLU A 109 15.72 -8.34 0.93
N PHE A 110 14.46 -8.07 0.64
CA PHE A 110 13.97 -7.57 -0.65
C PHE A 110 13.14 -6.32 -0.37
N LEU A 111 13.67 -5.15 -0.70
CA LEU A 111 12.95 -3.90 -0.53
C LEU A 111 12.20 -3.53 -1.82
N VAL A 112 11.11 -2.77 -1.71
CA VAL A 112 10.44 -2.22 -2.88
C VAL A 112 11.39 -1.24 -3.61
N GLU A 113 11.50 -1.39 -4.94
CA GLU A 113 12.30 -0.53 -5.84
C GLU A 113 13.83 -0.61 -5.71
N ASP A 114 14.39 -1.56 -4.95
CA ASP A 114 15.84 -1.75 -4.91
C ASP A 114 16.33 -2.94 -5.75
N ASP A 115 17.58 -2.79 -6.24
CA ASP A 115 18.41 -3.83 -6.85
C ASP A 115 19.64 -4.12 -5.96
N SER A 116 19.54 -3.79 -4.65
CA SER A 116 20.67 -3.83 -3.72
C SER A 116 21.14 -5.25 -3.40
N HIS A 117 20.30 -6.26 -3.65
CA HIS A 117 20.60 -7.65 -3.34
C HIS A 117 21.81 -8.14 -4.16
N PRO A 118 22.83 -8.78 -3.54
CA PRO A 118 24.05 -9.24 -4.24
C PRO A 118 23.78 -10.15 -5.44
N ARG A 119 22.63 -10.84 -5.43
CA ARG A 119 22.15 -11.75 -6.48
C ARG A 119 20.97 -11.21 -7.28
N ALA A 120 20.72 -9.90 -7.30
CA ALA A 120 19.57 -9.29 -7.99
C ALA A 120 19.45 -9.75 -9.45
N LYS A 121 20.59 -9.88 -10.16
CA LYS A 121 20.63 -10.38 -11.53
C LYS A 121 20.11 -11.82 -11.68
N ASP A 122 20.50 -12.71 -10.77
CA ASP A 122 20.04 -14.10 -10.78
C ASP A 122 18.54 -14.18 -10.47
N ILE A 123 18.10 -13.41 -9.47
CA ILE A 123 16.68 -13.34 -9.07
C ILE A 123 15.82 -12.85 -10.24
N ASN A 124 16.24 -11.77 -10.90
CA ASN A 124 15.53 -11.22 -12.07
C ASN A 124 15.52 -12.22 -13.23
N SER A 125 16.61 -12.98 -13.43
CA SER A 125 16.65 -14.05 -14.43
C SER A 125 15.66 -15.18 -14.10
N LYS A 126 15.45 -15.49 -12.81
CA LYS A 126 14.43 -16.46 -12.38
C LYS A 126 13.01 -15.96 -12.59
N LEU A 127 12.76 -14.65 -12.46
CA LEU A 127 11.45 -14.07 -12.80
C LEU A 127 11.13 -14.23 -14.30
N VAL A 128 12.13 -14.03 -15.17
CA VAL A 128 11.99 -14.28 -16.61
C VAL A 128 11.66 -15.76 -16.88
N GLU A 129 12.39 -16.69 -16.25
CA GLU A 129 12.11 -18.13 -16.39
C GLU A 129 10.67 -18.49 -15.93
N ILE A 130 10.20 -17.91 -14.83
CA ILE A 130 8.83 -18.10 -14.34
C ILE A 130 7.82 -17.56 -15.35
N SER A 131 8.05 -16.38 -15.91
CA SER A 131 7.20 -15.77 -16.96
C SER A 131 7.04 -16.68 -18.17
N GLU A 132 8.14 -17.25 -18.67
CA GLU A 132 8.13 -18.17 -19.82
C GLU A 132 7.32 -19.44 -19.52
N LYS A 133 7.47 -20.00 -18.31
CA LYS A 133 6.67 -21.15 -17.86
C LYS A 133 5.19 -20.81 -17.77
N LEU A 134 4.84 -19.63 -17.25
CA LEU A 134 3.44 -19.18 -17.15
C LEU A 134 2.79 -18.99 -18.53
N ARG A 135 3.54 -18.49 -19.52
CA ARG A 135 3.09 -18.46 -20.93
C ARG A 135 2.82 -19.87 -21.45
N LEU A 136 3.75 -20.80 -21.24
CA LEU A 136 3.56 -22.17 -21.70
C LEU A 136 2.32 -22.80 -21.07
N ILE A 137 2.13 -22.62 -19.76
CA ILE A 137 0.96 -23.14 -19.02
C ILE A 137 -0.33 -22.50 -19.56
N SER A 138 -0.36 -21.18 -19.78
CA SER A 138 -1.58 -20.51 -20.29
C SER A 138 -1.98 -21.02 -21.67
N LYS A 139 -1.00 -21.35 -22.52
CA LYS A 139 -1.21 -21.92 -23.85
C LYS A 139 -1.66 -23.39 -23.81
N VAL A 140 -0.96 -24.23 -23.05
CA VAL A 140 -1.20 -25.69 -23.04
C VAL A 140 -2.51 -26.04 -22.36
N TYR A 141 -2.85 -25.34 -21.27
CA TYR A 141 -4.05 -25.63 -20.48
C TYR A 141 -5.20 -24.66 -20.75
N GLU A 142 -5.08 -23.79 -21.77
CA GLU A 142 -6.09 -22.79 -22.14
C GLU A 142 -6.60 -21.99 -20.94
N ARG A 143 -5.68 -21.64 -20.03
CA ARG A 143 -6.01 -21.02 -18.74
C ARG A 143 -5.51 -19.60 -18.68
N LYS A 144 -6.42 -18.68 -18.33
CA LYS A 144 -6.05 -17.30 -17.99
C LYS A 144 -5.38 -17.28 -16.63
N ILE A 145 -4.16 -16.75 -16.56
CA ILE A 145 -3.40 -16.62 -15.31
C ILE A 145 -3.13 -15.14 -15.06
N THR A 146 -3.40 -14.66 -13.85
CA THR A 146 -3.06 -13.30 -13.43
C THR A 146 -2.01 -13.39 -12.33
N VAL A 147 -0.85 -12.78 -12.58
CA VAL A 147 0.21 -12.60 -11.59
C VAL A 147 0.37 -11.11 -11.34
N ARG A 148 0.66 -10.72 -10.11
CA ARG A 148 0.96 -9.34 -9.75
C ARG A 148 2.40 -9.28 -9.28
N ASP A 149 3.20 -8.40 -9.89
CA ASP A 149 4.52 -8.04 -9.37
C ASP A 149 4.50 -6.66 -8.71
N ARG A 150 5.67 -6.09 -8.45
CA ARG A 150 5.82 -4.77 -7.80
C ARG A 150 5.28 -3.62 -8.65
N LYS A 151 5.23 -3.73 -9.98
CA LYS A 151 4.91 -2.64 -10.92
C LYS A 151 3.60 -2.85 -11.69
N HIS A 152 3.27 -4.09 -12.06
CA HIS A 152 2.21 -4.41 -13.01
C HIS A 152 1.43 -5.67 -12.65
N PHE A 153 0.20 -5.73 -13.18
CA PHE A 153 -0.52 -6.98 -13.33
C PHE A 153 -0.13 -7.62 -14.67
N HIS A 154 0.33 -8.86 -14.59
CA HIS A 154 0.67 -9.72 -15.72
C HIS A 154 -0.51 -10.64 -15.99
N HIS A 155 -1.17 -10.46 -17.13
CA HIS A 155 -2.24 -11.35 -17.58
C HIS A 155 -1.71 -12.25 -18.68
N PHE A 156 -1.60 -13.54 -18.38
CA PHE A 156 -1.18 -14.56 -19.32
C PHE A 156 -2.38 -15.23 -19.97
N GLN A 157 -2.40 -15.23 -21.30
CA GLN A 157 -3.45 -15.86 -22.10
C GLN A 157 -2.86 -16.28 -23.46
N ASP A 158 -3.18 -17.49 -23.91
CA ASP A 158 -2.80 -18.05 -25.21
C ASP A 158 -1.28 -18.00 -25.49
N GLY A 159 -0.44 -18.16 -24.46
CA GLY A 159 1.01 -18.11 -24.58
C GLY A 159 1.62 -16.70 -24.60
N SER A 160 0.80 -15.68 -24.41
CA SER A 160 1.23 -14.28 -24.35
C SER A 160 1.02 -13.70 -22.96
N CYS A 161 1.73 -12.61 -22.64
CA CYS A 161 1.48 -11.80 -21.45
C CYS A 161 1.09 -10.37 -21.87
N SER A 162 0.15 -9.75 -21.15
CA SER A 162 -0.30 -8.37 -21.39
C SER A 162 0.79 -7.29 -21.23
N CYS A 163 1.93 -7.61 -20.62
CA CYS A 163 3.02 -6.65 -20.36
C CYS A 163 4.00 -6.47 -21.52
N MET A 164 3.88 -7.23 -22.63
CA MET A 164 4.84 -7.21 -23.75
C MET A 164 6.31 -7.36 -23.31
N ASP A 165 6.59 -8.29 -22.38
CA ASP A 165 7.93 -8.54 -21.84
C ASP A 165 8.52 -7.45 -20.93
N TYR A 166 7.75 -6.43 -20.54
CA TYR A 166 8.17 -5.49 -19.51
C TYR A 166 7.90 -6.05 -18.10
N TRP A 167 8.98 -6.50 -17.44
CA TRP A 167 9.04 -6.88 -16.02
C TRP A 167 9.86 -5.85 -15.22
#